data_AF-A0A968PDJ3-F1
#
_entry.id   AF-A0A968PDJ3-F1
#
_cell.length_a   1.000
_cell.length_b   1.000
_cell.length_c   1.000
_cell.angle_alpha   90.00
_cell.angle_beta   90.00
_cell.angle_gamma   90.00
#
_symmetry.space_group_name_H-M   'P 1'
#
loop_
_entity.id
_entity.type
_entity.pdbx_description
1 polymer ?
#
loop_
_entity_poly.entity_id
_entity_poly.type
_entity_poly.pdbx_seq_one_letter_code
_entity_poly.pdbx_strand_id
1 'polypeptide(L)'
;MNGSFAKTLSTLGTPDELWRAAGEHKALPAPQPHNAHVHLPPNFSAFTTVQQAVSLAQQQKLVGLGAANYYDYSVYNSFTALAQKAGVFPLMGLEILSMDEGLRQAGIKVNDPGNPGKVYLCGKAIAPSAEMFTPQARSTIERIREGDAKRLSEMIDKLETYLTQQGVRTGLNYQRIVERVVTRHGCPAETVFLQERHVAQAFVDVLFEKIAPSQRLEKLSTLFGAASKAKTPEDAVTVQNDLRSHLLKAGKVAFVPEPFIQLEEARDLVLQLGGIPAYPVLADGATPICPFEEPVEACIAQLQNAGFMRWNSSPSATARKYCCAMSRRFVRLDWWSRLARNITPLICCQ
;
A
#
# COMPACT_ATOMS: atom_id res chain seq x y z
N MET A 1 -15.99 -17.45 -4.15
CA MET A 1 -16.91 -16.31 -4.39
C MET A 1 -18.34 -16.79 -4.19
N ASN A 2 -19.18 -16.09 -3.41
CA ASN A 2 -20.60 -16.46 -3.25
C ASN A 2 -21.34 -16.35 -4.60
N GLY A 3 -22.21 -17.32 -4.90
CA GLY A 3 -22.89 -17.46 -6.19
C GLY A 3 -23.75 -16.25 -6.62
N SER A 4 -24.22 -15.44 -5.68
CA SER A 4 -25.05 -14.25 -5.98
C SER A 4 -24.28 -13.11 -6.66
N PHE A 5 -23.02 -12.88 -6.28
CA PHE A 5 -22.22 -11.78 -6.82
C PHE A 5 -21.66 -12.13 -8.20
N ALA A 6 -21.16 -13.36 -8.36
CA ALA A 6 -20.74 -13.87 -9.66
C ALA A 6 -21.90 -13.85 -10.67
N LYS A 7 -23.12 -14.19 -10.24
CA LYS A 7 -24.33 -14.09 -11.08
C LYS A 7 -24.63 -12.65 -11.49
N THR A 8 -24.49 -11.69 -10.58
CA THR A 8 -24.67 -10.26 -10.90
C THR A 8 -23.64 -9.77 -11.92
N LEU A 9 -22.35 -10.10 -11.73
CA LEU A 9 -21.30 -9.73 -12.69
C LEU A 9 -21.54 -10.37 -14.06
N SER A 10 -22.02 -11.62 -14.11
CA SER A 10 -22.33 -12.30 -15.38
C SER A 10 -23.46 -11.64 -16.17
N THR A 11 -24.29 -10.81 -15.53
CA THR A 11 -25.37 -10.05 -16.20
C THR A 11 -24.95 -8.69 -16.76
N LEU A 12 -23.72 -8.24 -16.46
CA LEU A 12 -23.22 -6.94 -16.93
C LEU A 12 -22.76 -6.96 -18.40
N GLY A 13 -22.65 -8.14 -19.02
CA GLY A 13 -22.08 -8.31 -20.35
C GLY A 13 -20.55 -8.35 -20.35
N THR A 14 -19.97 -8.46 -21.53
CA THR A 14 -18.52 -8.44 -21.74
C THR A 14 -17.96 -7.03 -21.49
N PRO A 15 -16.65 -6.91 -21.17
CA PRO A 15 -16.00 -5.60 -21.08
C PRO A 15 -16.24 -4.72 -22.31
N ASP A 16 -16.20 -5.27 -23.52
CA ASP A 16 -16.41 -4.54 -24.77
C ASP A 16 -17.86 -4.04 -24.95
N GLU A 17 -18.84 -4.78 -24.46
CA GLU A 17 -20.25 -4.36 -24.43
C GLU A 17 -20.47 -3.24 -23.42
N LEU A 18 -19.89 -3.37 -22.23
CA LEU A 18 -19.87 -2.32 -21.22
C LEU A 18 -19.17 -1.06 -21.75
N TRP A 19 -18.08 -1.21 -22.51
CA TRP A 19 -17.37 -0.10 -23.16
C TRP A 19 -18.22 0.60 -24.21
N ARG A 20 -18.91 -0.16 -25.06
CA ARG A 20 -19.81 0.40 -26.07
C ARG A 20 -20.98 1.14 -25.43
N ALA A 21 -21.64 0.51 -24.46
CA ALA A 21 -22.74 1.13 -23.70
C ALA A 21 -22.27 2.41 -22.98
N ALA A 22 -21.07 2.41 -22.40
CA ALA A 22 -20.49 3.60 -21.78
C ALA A 22 -20.19 4.73 -22.79
N GLY A 23 -19.76 4.38 -24.01
CA GLY A 23 -19.45 5.34 -25.08
C GLY A 23 -20.67 6.03 -25.68
N GLU A 24 -21.86 5.43 -25.54
CA GLU A 24 -23.13 6.01 -25.99
C GLU A 24 -23.66 7.12 -25.06
N HIS A 25 -23.14 7.20 -23.82
CA HIS A 25 -23.45 8.28 -22.89
C HIS A 25 -22.63 9.53 -23.20
N LYS A 26 -23.29 10.57 -23.74
CA LYS A 26 -22.66 11.88 -24.05
C LYS A 26 -22.12 12.63 -22.82
N ALA A 27 -22.57 12.28 -21.62
CA ALA A 27 -22.14 12.88 -20.36
C ALA A 27 -21.85 11.79 -19.33
N LEU A 28 -20.78 11.98 -18.56
CA LEU A 28 -20.36 11.03 -17.56
C LEU A 28 -21.17 11.16 -16.28
N PRO A 29 -21.50 10.04 -15.62
CA PRO A 29 -22.04 10.12 -14.28
C PRO A 29 -21.05 10.81 -13.34
N ALA A 30 -21.58 11.51 -12.34
CA ALA A 30 -20.76 12.08 -11.29
C ALA A 30 -19.94 10.97 -10.59
N PRO A 31 -18.68 11.23 -10.23
CA PRO A 31 -17.87 10.30 -9.46
C PRO A 31 -18.60 9.90 -8.20
N GLN A 32 -18.65 8.61 -7.92
CA GLN A 32 -19.23 8.11 -6.68
C GLN A 32 -18.16 8.06 -5.58
N PRO A 33 -18.50 8.31 -4.30
CA PRO A 33 -17.54 8.29 -3.20
C PRO A 33 -16.89 6.91 -3.06
N HIS A 34 -15.57 6.80 -3.19
CA HIS A 34 -14.87 5.53 -3.05
C HIS A 34 -13.44 5.75 -2.55
N ASN A 35 -12.85 4.68 -2.00
CA ASN A 35 -11.41 4.60 -1.74
C ASN A 35 -10.89 3.29 -2.33
N ALA A 36 -10.09 3.37 -3.40
CA ALA A 36 -9.59 2.20 -4.12
C ALA A 36 -8.27 1.63 -3.54
N HIS A 37 -7.76 2.17 -2.43
CA HIS A 37 -6.47 1.77 -1.88
C HIS A 37 -6.40 1.93 -0.36
N VAL A 38 -6.66 0.83 0.34
CA VAL A 38 -6.36 0.69 1.76
C VAL A 38 -5.61 -0.61 2.01
N HIS A 39 -4.73 -0.62 3.00
CA HIS A 39 -4.16 -1.86 3.52
C HIS A 39 -5.03 -2.36 4.67
N LEU A 40 -5.35 -3.64 4.66
CA LEU A 40 -6.13 -4.30 5.70
C LEU A 40 -5.23 -5.24 6.51
N PRO A 41 -5.50 -5.47 7.80
CA PRO A 41 -4.79 -6.50 8.56
C PRO A 41 -4.82 -7.86 7.84
N PRO A 42 -3.73 -8.65 7.88
CA PRO A 42 -2.54 -8.50 8.74
C PRO A 42 -1.44 -7.58 8.17
N ASN A 43 -1.65 -6.94 7.01
CA ASN A 43 -0.75 -5.85 6.61
C ASN A 43 -0.82 -4.70 7.61
N PHE A 44 0.24 -3.90 7.65
CA PHE A 44 0.27 -2.72 8.48
C PHE A 44 -0.86 -1.80 8.03
N SER A 45 -1.76 -1.53 8.95
CA SER A 45 -3.05 -0.92 8.65
C SER A 45 -3.39 0.11 9.71
N ALA A 46 -4.09 1.16 9.29
CA ALA A 46 -4.74 2.07 10.23
C ALA A 46 -6.01 1.48 10.84
N PHE A 47 -6.44 0.30 10.39
CA PHE A 47 -7.59 -0.40 10.91
C PHE A 47 -7.14 -1.55 11.82
N THR A 48 -7.83 -1.72 12.94
CA THR A 48 -7.67 -2.88 13.82
C THR A 48 -8.23 -4.14 13.17
N THR A 49 -9.34 -4.03 12.41
CA THR A 49 -9.97 -5.17 11.74
C THR A 49 -10.50 -4.80 10.35
N VAL A 50 -10.69 -5.82 9.50
CA VAL A 50 -11.39 -5.66 8.20
C VAL A 50 -12.82 -5.12 8.41
N GLN A 51 -13.52 -5.58 9.44
CA GLN A 51 -14.86 -5.10 9.80
C GLN A 51 -14.86 -3.60 10.08
N GLN A 52 -13.86 -3.09 10.81
CA GLN A 52 -13.75 -1.67 11.11
C GLN A 52 -13.58 -0.85 9.82
N ALA A 53 -12.71 -1.28 8.90
CA ALA A 53 -12.50 -0.61 7.62
C ALA A 53 -13.79 -0.51 6.81
N VAL A 54 -14.53 -1.63 6.70
CA VAL A 54 -15.82 -1.69 5.98
C VAL A 54 -16.89 -0.84 6.68
N SER A 55 -16.96 -0.86 8.00
CA SER A 55 -17.94 -0.08 8.77
C SER A 55 -17.71 1.41 8.60
N LEU A 56 -16.45 1.86 8.61
CA LEU A 56 -16.09 3.25 8.34
C LEU A 56 -16.45 3.66 6.91
N ALA A 57 -16.19 2.81 5.91
CA ALA A 57 -16.60 3.06 4.53
C ALA A 57 -18.12 3.21 4.41
N GLN A 58 -18.90 2.38 5.09
CA GLN A 58 -20.35 2.48 5.13
C GLN A 58 -20.83 3.77 5.81
N GLN A 59 -20.26 4.13 6.97
CA GLN A 59 -20.59 5.37 7.70
C GLN A 59 -20.31 6.61 6.85
N GLN A 60 -19.24 6.56 6.05
CA GLN A 60 -18.86 7.62 5.11
C GLN A 60 -19.60 7.55 3.77
N LYS A 61 -20.54 6.61 3.61
CA LYS A 61 -21.35 6.42 2.40
C LYS A 61 -20.50 6.19 1.15
N LEU A 62 -19.38 5.47 1.30
CA LEU A 62 -18.58 5.04 0.17
C LEU A 62 -19.35 3.95 -0.61
N VAL A 63 -19.43 4.11 -1.93
CA VAL A 63 -19.97 3.07 -2.82
C VAL A 63 -18.96 1.97 -3.08
N GLY A 64 -17.66 2.22 -2.84
CA GLY A 64 -16.60 1.25 -3.09
C GLY A 64 -15.40 1.42 -2.17
N LEU A 65 -14.81 0.29 -1.78
CA LEU A 65 -13.61 0.21 -0.96
C LEU A 65 -12.64 -0.80 -1.58
N GLY A 66 -11.35 -0.49 -1.63
CA GLY A 66 -10.34 -1.34 -2.26
C GLY A 66 -9.23 -1.78 -1.32
N ALA A 67 -9.09 -3.09 -1.13
CA ALA A 67 -7.96 -3.68 -0.43
C ALA A 67 -6.74 -3.70 -1.37
N ALA A 68 -5.58 -3.27 -0.87
CA ALA A 68 -4.31 -3.22 -1.59
C ALA A 68 -3.20 -3.91 -0.79
N ASN A 69 -3.49 -5.09 -0.24
CA ASN A 69 -2.58 -5.84 0.63
C ASN A 69 -1.30 -6.28 -0.11
N TYR A 70 -0.22 -6.46 0.65
CA TYR A 70 1.04 -6.96 0.12
C TYR A 70 1.04 -8.47 0.22
N TYR A 71 1.26 -9.12 -0.92
CA TYR A 71 1.69 -10.51 -1.07
C TYR A 71 0.86 -11.58 -0.35
N ASP A 72 -0.28 -11.28 0.27
CA ASP A 72 -1.25 -12.24 0.80
C ASP A 72 -2.69 -11.87 0.41
N TYR A 73 -3.43 -12.88 -0.03
CA TYR A 73 -4.76 -12.71 -0.62
C TYR A 73 -5.86 -13.36 0.21
N SER A 74 -5.51 -13.97 1.35
CA SER A 74 -6.47 -14.67 2.22
C SER A 74 -7.55 -13.72 2.75
N VAL A 75 -7.21 -12.44 2.92
CA VAL A 75 -8.11 -11.37 3.40
C VAL A 75 -9.28 -11.09 2.44
N TYR A 76 -9.16 -11.37 1.14
CA TYR A 76 -10.17 -10.95 0.17
C TYR A 76 -11.53 -11.61 0.36
N ASN A 77 -11.58 -12.86 0.85
CA ASN A 77 -12.83 -13.55 1.07
C ASN A 77 -13.65 -12.90 2.20
N SER A 78 -13.01 -12.66 3.35
CA SER A 78 -13.68 -12.01 4.48
C SER A 78 -14.02 -10.55 4.15
N PHE A 79 -13.10 -9.82 3.52
CA PHE A 79 -13.33 -8.46 3.05
C PHE A 79 -14.53 -8.36 2.11
N THR A 80 -14.59 -9.21 1.08
CA THR A 80 -15.70 -9.23 0.11
C THR A 80 -17.03 -9.50 0.80
N ALA A 81 -17.08 -10.50 1.69
CA ALA A 81 -18.31 -10.85 2.39
C ALA A 81 -18.81 -9.70 3.30
N LEU A 82 -17.89 -9.02 3.99
CA LEU A 82 -18.23 -7.89 4.86
C LEU A 82 -18.68 -6.67 4.07
N ALA A 83 -17.96 -6.31 3.01
CA ALA A 83 -18.30 -5.18 2.14
C ALA A 83 -19.67 -5.38 1.47
N GLN A 84 -19.97 -6.59 0.98
CA GLN A 84 -21.27 -6.92 0.41
C GLN A 84 -22.40 -6.73 1.42
N LYS A 85 -22.23 -7.23 2.65
CA LYS A 85 -23.21 -7.02 3.73
C LYS A 85 -23.44 -5.55 4.06
N ALA A 86 -22.40 -4.72 3.89
CA ALA A 86 -22.46 -3.28 4.14
C ALA A 86 -22.98 -2.46 2.95
N GLY A 87 -23.25 -3.08 1.79
CA GLY A 87 -23.63 -2.36 0.57
C GLY A 87 -22.47 -1.58 -0.07
N VAL A 88 -21.23 -1.94 0.25
CA VAL A 88 -20.00 -1.33 -0.30
C VAL A 88 -19.43 -2.27 -1.36
N PHE A 89 -19.14 -1.75 -2.56
CA PHE A 89 -18.53 -2.54 -3.63
C PHE A 89 -17.06 -2.86 -3.29
N PRO A 90 -16.68 -4.14 -3.17
CA PRO A 90 -15.32 -4.49 -2.80
C PRO A 90 -14.42 -4.52 -4.05
N LEU A 91 -13.29 -3.80 -3.99
CA LEU A 91 -12.26 -3.77 -5.03
C LEU A 91 -11.04 -4.57 -4.55
N MET A 92 -10.67 -5.61 -5.29
CA MET A 92 -9.49 -6.40 -4.98
C MET A 92 -8.31 -5.78 -5.68
N GLY A 93 -7.25 -5.51 -4.93
CA GLY A 93 -6.01 -4.98 -5.44
C GLY A 93 -4.85 -5.40 -4.56
N LEU A 94 -3.66 -5.07 -5.03
CA LEU A 94 -2.41 -5.35 -4.34
C LEU A 94 -1.45 -4.19 -4.58
N GLU A 95 -0.42 -4.12 -3.75
CA GLU A 95 0.71 -3.23 -3.94
C GLU A 95 2.01 -4.04 -3.94
N ILE A 96 2.92 -3.73 -4.85
CA ILE A 96 4.24 -4.37 -5.00
C ILE A 96 5.29 -3.27 -4.97
N LEU A 97 6.32 -3.48 -4.16
CA LEU A 97 7.53 -2.67 -4.22
C LEU A 97 8.43 -3.22 -5.32
N SER A 98 8.74 -2.38 -6.31
CA SER A 98 9.63 -2.72 -7.41
C SER A 98 10.69 -1.66 -7.62
N MET A 99 11.71 -2.01 -8.40
CA MET A 99 12.77 -1.11 -8.81
C MET A 99 12.82 -1.00 -10.33
N ASP A 100 12.91 0.22 -10.83
CA ASP A 100 13.33 0.51 -12.20
C ASP A 100 14.81 0.90 -12.18
N GLU A 101 15.65 0.03 -12.72
CA GLU A 101 17.11 0.20 -12.71
C GLU A 101 17.58 1.38 -13.57
N GLY A 102 16.89 1.68 -14.68
CA GLY A 102 17.22 2.82 -15.53
C GLY A 102 16.96 4.13 -14.81
N LEU A 103 15.79 4.27 -14.18
CA LEU A 103 15.43 5.44 -13.38
C LEU A 103 16.32 5.56 -12.13
N ARG A 104 16.70 4.43 -11.50
CA ARG A 104 17.64 4.42 -10.37
C ARG A 104 19.00 4.97 -10.78
N GLN A 105 19.57 4.48 -11.88
CA GLN A 105 20.87 4.94 -12.40
C GLN A 105 20.84 6.41 -12.82
N ALA A 106 19.71 6.88 -13.37
CA ALA A 106 19.50 8.28 -13.73
C ALA A 106 19.21 9.20 -12.53
N GLY A 107 19.09 8.66 -11.31
CA GLY A 107 18.77 9.44 -10.11
C GLY A 107 17.34 10.00 -10.11
N ILE A 108 16.43 9.43 -10.91
CA ILE A 108 15.06 9.92 -11.07
C ILE A 108 14.16 9.33 -9.99
N LYS A 109 13.53 10.21 -9.20
CA LYS A 109 12.52 9.83 -8.21
C LYS A 109 11.17 9.66 -8.87
N VAL A 110 10.47 8.61 -8.47
CA VAL A 110 9.21 8.14 -9.08
C VAL A 110 8.06 8.39 -8.08
N ASN A 111 7.21 7.42 -7.75
CA ASN A 111 6.25 7.55 -6.64
C ASN A 111 6.85 7.18 -5.28
N ASP A 112 8.17 7.33 -5.15
CA ASP A 112 8.91 7.39 -3.89
C ASP A 112 9.81 8.64 -3.90
N PRO A 113 9.58 9.63 -3.04
CA PRO A 113 10.33 10.89 -3.04
C PRO A 113 11.72 10.74 -2.40
N GLY A 114 11.98 9.62 -1.72
CA GLY A 114 13.23 9.36 -1.03
C GLY A 114 14.22 8.53 -1.85
N ASN A 115 13.74 7.70 -2.77
CA ASN A 115 14.53 6.64 -3.39
C ASN A 115 14.39 6.66 -4.93
N PRO A 116 15.43 7.05 -5.67
CA PRO A 116 15.43 6.97 -7.13
C PRO A 116 15.11 5.57 -7.65
N GLY A 117 14.30 5.49 -8.70
CA GLY A 117 13.87 4.25 -9.35
C GLY A 117 12.93 3.35 -8.54
N LYS A 118 12.69 3.62 -7.25
CA LYS A 118 11.74 2.83 -6.46
C LYS A 118 10.31 3.15 -6.88
N VAL A 119 9.55 2.11 -7.19
CA VAL A 119 8.16 2.20 -7.65
C VAL A 119 7.24 1.38 -6.75
N TYR A 120 6.19 2.02 -6.24
CA TYR A 120 5.02 1.35 -5.65
C TYR A 120 4.06 1.03 -6.81
N LEU A 121 4.08 -0.20 -7.30
CA LEU A 121 3.15 -0.65 -8.34
C LEU A 121 1.86 -1.14 -7.69
N CYS A 122 0.71 -0.65 -8.15
CA CYS A 122 -0.58 -1.24 -7.79
C CYS A 122 -1.04 -2.27 -8.82
N GLY A 123 -1.65 -3.35 -8.36
CA GLY A 123 -2.58 -4.15 -9.16
C GLY A 123 -4.01 -3.85 -8.76
N LYS A 124 -4.91 -3.67 -9.74
CA LYS A 124 -6.35 -3.47 -9.49
C LYS A 124 -7.18 -4.56 -10.17
N ALA A 125 -8.35 -4.85 -9.62
CA ALA A 125 -9.26 -5.89 -10.11
C ALA A 125 -8.61 -7.29 -10.18
N ILE A 126 -7.72 -7.59 -9.23
CA ILE A 126 -7.14 -8.93 -9.13
C ILE A 126 -8.23 -9.93 -8.72
N ALA A 127 -8.20 -11.11 -9.30
CA ALA A 127 -9.16 -12.15 -8.97
C ALA A 127 -8.39 -13.43 -8.65
N PRO A 128 -7.66 -13.53 -7.54
CA PRO A 128 -6.86 -14.72 -7.29
C PRO A 128 -7.77 -15.97 -7.21
N SER A 129 -7.61 -16.89 -8.15
CA SER A 129 -8.08 -18.28 -8.04
C SER A 129 -6.87 -19.19 -7.92
N ALA A 130 -7.05 -20.38 -7.33
CA ALA A 130 -5.98 -21.38 -7.26
C ALA A 130 -5.41 -21.74 -8.65
N GLU A 131 -6.24 -21.62 -9.69
CA GLU A 131 -5.88 -21.85 -11.10
C GLU A 131 -5.11 -20.66 -11.71
N MET A 132 -5.21 -19.45 -11.15
CA MET A 132 -4.52 -18.25 -11.63
C MET A 132 -3.10 -18.06 -11.08
N PHE A 133 -2.66 -18.89 -10.12
CA PHE A 133 -1.26 -18.91 -9.70
C PHE A 133 -0.44 -19.81 -10.60
N THR A 134 0.07 -19.22 -11.69
CA THR A 134 1.13 -19.87 -12.47
C THR A 134 2.32 -20.20 -11.54
N PRO A 135 3.12 -21.23 -11.85
CA PRO A 135 4.35 -21.52 -11.11
C PRO A 135 5.29 -20.30 -11.01
N GLN A 136 5.33 -19.47 -12.06
CA GLN A 136 6.13 -18.24 -12.08
C GLN A 136 5.60 -17.20 -11.09
N ALA A 137 4.30 -16.89 -11.10
CA ALA A 137 3.71 -15.94 -10.16
C ALA A 137 3.91 -16.37 -8.70
N ARG A 138 3.78 -17.68 -8.42
CA ARG A 138 4.08 -18.26 -7.11
C ARG A 138 5.54 -18.04 -6.72
N SER A 139 6.46 -18.40 -7.60
CA SER A 139 7.90 -18.22 -7.38
C SER A 139 8.28 -16.75 -7.14
N THR A 140 7.71 -15.81 -7.89
CA THR A 140 7.93 -14.36 -7.68
C THR A 140 7.42 -13.93 -6.31
N ILE A 141 6.21 -14.31 -5.90
CA ILE A 141 5.64 -13.96 -4.59
C ILE A 141 6.45 -14.55 -3.44
N GLU A 142 6.85 -15.82 -3.54
CA GLU A 142 7.68 -16.50 -2.55
C GLU A 142 9.02 -15.78 -2.39
N ARG A 143 9.68 -15.44 -3.50
CA ARG A 143 10.94 -14.70 -3.47
C ARG A 143 10.82 -13.32 -2.82
N ILE A 144 9.71 -12.61 -3.07
CA ILE A 144 9.46 -11.32 -2.39
C ILE A 144 9.28 -11.54 -0.88
N ARG A 145 8.43 -12.49 -0.48
CA ARG A 145 8.15 -12.80 0.93
C ARG A 145 9.42 -13.22 1.68
N GLU A 146 10.24 -14.09 1.08
CA GLU A 146 11.53 -14.53 1.65
C GLU A 146 12.52 -13.39 1.78
N GLY A 147 12.63 -12.54 0.75
CA GLY A 147 13.47 -11.35 0.76
C GLY A 147 13.09 -10.41 1.91
N ASP A 148 11.80 -10.08 2.02
CA ASP A 148 11.28 -9.20 3.07
C ASP A 148 11.44 -9.81 4.46
N ALA A 149 11.19 -11.11 4.62
CA ALA A 149 11.38 -11.81 5.89
C ALA A 149 12.85 -11.77 6.35
N LYS A 150 13.78 -12.05 5.44
CA LYS A 150 15.23 -11.97 5.72
C LYS A 150 15.64 -10.55 6.10
N ARG A 151 15.24 -9.56 5.30
CA ARG A 151 15.53 -8.15 5.58
C ARG A 151 15.03 -7.72 6.95
N LEU A 152 13.76 -8.01 7.26
CA LEU A 152 13.17 -7.54 8.50
C LEU A 152 13.73 -8.27 9.71
N SER A 153 14.11 -9.54 9.57
CA SER A 153 14.84 -10.26 10.63
C SER A 153 16.16 -9.56 10.96
N GLU A 154 16.97 -9.25 9.94
CA GLU A 154 18.24 -8.52 10.15
C GLU A 154 18.00 -7.12 10.74
N MET A 155 16.97 -6.41 10.28
CA MET A 155 16.61 -5.08 10.80
C MET A 155 16.22 -5.13 12.27
N ILE A 156 15.43 -6.13 12.66
CA ILE A 156 15.01 -6.35 14.05
C ILE A 156 16.24 -6.67 14.92
N ASP A 157 17.14 -7.54 14.46
CA ASP A 157 18.34 -7.90 15.21
C ASP A 157 19.27 -6.71 15.43
N LYS A 158 19.46 -5.86 14.41
CA LYS A 158 20.23 -4.61 14.55
C LYS A 158 19.58 -3.65 15.52
N LEU A 159 18.26 -3.47 15.45
CA LEU A 159 17.54 -2.57 16.34
C LEU A 159 17.56 -3.05 17.79
N GLU A 160 17.36 -4.35 18.02
CA GLU A 160 17.45 -4.95 19.35
C GLU A 160 18.88 -4.86 19.92
N THR A 161 19.90 -5.10 19.10
CA THR A 161 21.30 -4.94 19.50
C THR A 161 21.58 -3.50 19.91
N TYR A 162 21.18 -2.54 19.09
CA TYR A 162 21.36 -1.12 19.36
C TYR A 162 20.67 -0.69 20.66
N LEU A 163 19.39 -1.00 20.84
CA LEU A 163 18.65 -0.61 22.04
C LEU A 163 19.17 -1.31 23.30
N THR A 164 19.62 -2.55 23.19
CA THR A 164 20.27 -3.28 24.30
C THR A 164 21.56 -2.59 24.73
N GLN A 165 22.38 -2.12 23.79
CA GLN A 165 23.59 -1.34 24.10
C GLN A 165 23.26 0.01 24.77
N GLN A 166 22.08 0.57 24.49
CA GLN A 166 21.55 1.75 25.18
C GLN A 166 20.82 1.42 26.50
N GLY A 167 20.92 0.18 26.99
CA GLY A 167 20.35 -0.26 28.27
C GLY A 167 18.87 -0.63 28.22
N VAL A 168 18.26 -0.70 27.04
CA VAL A 168 16.84 -1.06 26.87
C VAL A 168 16.70 -2.32 26.01
N ARG A 169 16.69 -3.48 26.67
CA ARG A 169 16.42 -4.75 26.00
C ARG A 169 14.92 -4.94 25.77
N THR A 170 14.50 -5.06 24.51
CA THR A 170 13.08 -5.25 24.16
C THR A 170 12.69 -6.73 24.14
N GLY A 171 13.65 -7.60 23.80
CA GLY A 171 13.42 -9.02 23.58
C GLY A 171 12.63 -9.32 22.31
N LEU A 172 12.45 -8.36 21.39
CA LEU A 172 11.78 -8.61 20.13
C LEU A 172 12.70 -9.37 19.17
N ASN A 173 12.08 -10.29 18.42
CA ASN A 173 12.63 -10.97 17.25
C ASN A 173 11.49 -11.09 16.22
N TYR A 174 11.78 -11.59 15.02
CA TYR A 174 10.78 -11.72 13.95
C TYR A 174 9.49 -12.42 14.43
N GLN A 175 9.64 -13.58 15.07
CA GLN A 175 8.51 -14.38 15.53
C GLN A 175 7.65 -13.67 16.59
N ARG A 176 8.28 -12.99 17.55
CA ARG A 176 7.55 -12.22 18.57
C ARG A 176 6.78 -11.04 17.97
N ILE A 177 7.29 -10.43 16.91
CA ILE A 177 6.55 -9.37 16.21
C ILE A 177 5.35 -9.97 15.47
N VAL A 178 5.51 -11.13 14.82
CA VAL A 178 4.38 -11.88 14.23
C VAL A 178 3.32 -12.20 15.29
N GLU A 179 3.70 -12.73 16.46
CA GLU A 179 2.78 -13.03 17.57
C GLU A 179 2.01 -11.78 18.05
N ARG A 180 2.67 -10.62 18.10
CA ARG A 180 2.01 -9.34 18.43
C ARG A 180 1.01 -8.92 17.37
N VAL A 181 1.33 -9.07 16.08
CA VAL A 181 0.39 -8.79 14.97
C VAL A 181 -0.81 -9.75 15.02
N VAL A 182 -0.57 -11.04 15.22
CA VAL A 182 -1.60 -12.07 15.40
C VAL A 182 -2.53 -11.70 16.56
N THR A 183 -1.97 -11.37 17.72
CA THR A 183 -2.74 -10.99 18.92
C THR A 183 -3.56 -9.73 18.66
N ARG A 184 -2.96 -8.72 18.02
CA ARG A 184 -3.61 -7.43 17.74
C ARG A 184 -4.79 -7.56 16.78
N HIS A 185 -4.67 -8.42 15.77
CA HIS A 185 -5.63 -8.47 14.65
C HIS A 185 -6.48 -9.75 14.62
N GLY A 186 -6.18 -10.75 15.45
CA GLY A 186 -6.90 -12.03 15.46
C GLY A 186 -6.78 -12.79 14.14
N CYS A 187 -5.58 -12.81 13.54
CA CYS A 187 -5.32 -13.40 12.23
C CYS A 187 -4.38 -14.63 12.34
N PRO A 188 -4.38 -15.55 11.36
CA PRO A 188 -3.45 -16.68 11.35
C PRO A 188 -2.01 -16.22 11.13
N ALA A 189 -1.05 -16.82 11.83
CA ALA A 189 0.36 -16.42 11.78
C ALA A 189 0.97 -16.54 10.37
N GLU A 190 0.56 -17.55 9.62
CA GLU A 190 0.99 -17.81 8.24
C GLU A 190 0.56 -16.75 7.23
N THR A 191 -0.38 -15.87 7.61
CA THR A 191 -0.82 -14.73 6.78
C THR A 191 -0.03 -13.45 7.08
N VAL A 192 0.81 -13.45 8.11
CA VAL A 192 1.54 -12.27 8.57
C VAL A 192 2.86 -12.13 7.82
N PHE A 193 2.90 -11.20 6.86
CA PHE A 193 4.14 -10.74 6.23
C PHE A 193 4.51 -9.39 6.83
N LEU A 194 5.56 -9.39 7.66
CA LEU A 194 5.99 -8.18 8.35
C LEU A 194 6.37 -7.08 7.35
N GLN A 195 6.24 -5.85 7.80
CA GLN A 195 6.63 -4.65 7.07
C GLN A 195 7.46 -3.80 8.03
N GLU A 196 8.30 -2.89 7.53
CA GLU A 196 9.10 -1.98 8.38
C GLU A 196 8.24 -1.26 9.43
N ARG A 197 6.99 -0.92 9.09
CA ARG A 197 6.03 -0.28 10.00
C ARG A 197 5.56 -1.21 11.13
N HIS A 198 5.45 -2.52 10.91
CA HIS A 198 5.21 -3.49 11.98
C HIS A 198 6.37 -3.54 12.97
N VAL A 199 7.61 -3.49 12.46
CA VAL A 199 8.81 -3.42 13.31
C VAL A 199 8.77 -2.15 14.16
N ALA A 200 8.58 -0.99 13.53
CA ALA A 200 8.49 0.27 14.25
C ALA A 200 7.40 0.26 15.33
N GLN A 201 6.20 -0.21 15.00
CA GLN A 201 5.09 -0.29 15.95
C GLN A 201 5.41 -1.21 17.13
N ALA A 202 5.90 -2.42 16.88
CA ALA A 202 6.21 -3.37 17.95
C ALA A 202 7.30 -2.85 18.90
N PHE A 203 8.36 -2.24 18.36
CA PHE A 203 9.41 -1.65 19.19
C PHE A 203 8.88 -0.46 20.01
N VAL A 204 8.09 0.43 19.41
CA VAL A 204 7.47 1.54 20.15
C VAL A 204 6.54 1.05 21.24
N ASP A 205 5.72 0.03 20.98
CA ASP A 205 4.83 -0.56 21.99
C ASP A 205 5.64 -1.05 23.21
N VAL A 206 6.73 -1.80 22.98
CA VAL A 206 7.58 -2.32 24.07
C VAL A 206 8.34 -1.19 24.78
N LEU A 207 8.77 -0.16 24.07
CA LEU A 207 9.37 1.03 24.68
C LEU A 207 8.35 1.76 25.58
N PHE A 208 7.09 1.84 25.16
CA PHE A 208 6.03 2.46 25.96
C PHE A 208 5.67 1.62 27.19
N GLU A 209 5.74 0.29 27.08
CA GLU A 209 5.59 -0.64 28.22
C GLU A 209 6.74 -0.49 29.23
N LYS A 210 7.98 -0.28 28.77
CA LYS A 210 9.19 -0.22 29.62
C LYS A 210 9.50 1.17 30.16
N ILE A 211 9.05 2.22 29.48
CA ILE A 211 9.39 3.60 29.82
C ILE A 211 8.14 4.34 30.29
N ALA A 212 8.16 4.75 31.55
CA ALA A 212 7.09 5.52 32.17
C ALA A 212 6.81 6.82 31.39
N PRO A 213 5.53 7.24 31.25
CA PRO A 213 5.16 8.44 30.49
C PRO A 213 5.95 9.70 30.87
N SER A 214 6.23 9.90 32.16
CA SER A 214 6.97 11.06 32.69
C SER A 214 8.42 11.18 32.21
N GLN A 215 9.03 10.08 31.76
CA GLN A 215 10.43 10.04 31.30
C GLN A 215 10.53 9.76 29.80
N ARG A 216 9.40 9.53 29.13
CA ARG A 216 9.36 8.87 27.83
C ARG A 216 9.98 9.70 26.72
N LEU A 217 9.56 10.96 26.58
CA LEU A 217 10.07 11.82 25.51
C LEU A 217 11.57 12.07 25.63
N GLU A 218 12.06 12.28 26.85
CA GLU A 218 13.50 12.45 27.11
C GLU A 218 14.28 11.18 26.73
N LYS A 219 13.90 10.03 27.29
CA LYS A 219 14.57 8.74 27.00
C LYS A 219 14.53 8.38 25.52
N LEU A 220 13.38 8.55 24.86
CA LEU A 220 13.26 8.30 23.43
C LEU A 220 14.15 9.23 22.61
N SER A 221 14.26 10.49 23.00
CA SER A 221 15.14 11.44 22.31
C SER A 221 16.60 11.03 22.42
N THR A 222 17.03 10.53 23.59
CA THR A 222 18.36 9.94 23.78
C THR A 222 18.53 8.71 22.90
N LEU A 223 17.58 7.77 22.92
CA LEU A 223 17.63 6.54 22.12
C LEU A 223 17.64 6.81 20.61
N PHE A 224 17.02 7.89 20.14
CA PHE A 224 17.00 8.24 18.72
C PHE A 224 18.20 9.11 18.31
N GLY A 225 18.97 9.63 19.27
CA GLY A 225 20.03 10.61 19.02
C GLY A 225 19.50 11.94 18.48
N ALA A 226 18.21 12.24 18.67
CA ALA A 226 17.53 13.44 18.20
C ALA A 226 16.25 13.66 19.01
N ALA A 227 15.85 14.93 19.18
CA ALA A 227 14.59 15.26 19.86
C ALA A 227 13.39 14.64 19.13
N SER A 228 12.54 13.93 19.88
CA SER A 228 11.28 13.41 19.34
C SER A 228 10.34 14.57 18.96
N LYS A 229 9.61 14.40 17.86
CA LYS A 229 8.58 15.33 17.40
C LYS A 229 7.24 15.13 18.12
N ALA A 230 7.11 14.07 18.91
CA ALA A 230 5.91 13.75 19.66
C ALA A 230 5.58 14.88 20.66
N LYS A 231 4.34 15.36 20.62
CA LYS A 231 3.88 16.44 21.52
C LYS A 231 3.48 15.92 22.89
N THR A 232 3.10 14.66 22.99
CA THR A 232 2.71 14.00 24.24
C THR A 232 3.41 12.64 24.35
N PRO A 233 3.61 12.12 25.58
CA PRO A 233 4.17 10.79 25.79
C PRO A 233 3.34 9.65 25.16
N GLU A 234 2.06 9.88 24.85
CA GLU A 234 1.13 8.90 24.29
C GLU A 234 1.10 8.92 22.75
N ASP A 235 1.77 9.87 22.09
CA ASP A 235 1.78 10.03 20.63
C ASP A 235 2.65 8.95 19.94
N ALA A 236 2.17 7.71 20.01
CA ALA A 236 2.86 6.54 19.49
C ALA A 236 3.09 6.62 17.98
N VAL A 237 2.19 7.27 17.22
CA VAL A 237 2.31 7.39 15.76
C VAL A 237 3.50 8.27 15.40
N THR A 238 3.65 9.42 16.06
CA THR A 238 4.80 10.29 15.83
C THR A 238 6.09 9.60 16.27
N VAL A 239 6.10 8.91 17.43
CA VAL A 239 7.28 8.16 17.88
C VAL A 239 7.67 7.04 16.91
N GLN A 240 6.71 6.33 16.31
CA GLN A 240 7.00 5.33 15.27
C GLN A 240 7.70 5.96 14.06
N ASN A 241 7.25 7.14 13.63
CA ASN A 241 7.87 7.86 12.53
C ASN A 241 9.27 8.37 12.90
N ASP A 242 9.46 8.86 14.13
CA ASP A 242 10.77 9.26 14.64
C ASP A 242 11.73 8.05 14.65
N LEU A 243 11.33 6.93 15.26
CA LEU A 243 12.12 5.68 15.28
C LEU A 243 12.54 5.27 13.87
N ARG A 244 11.60 5.26 12.92
CA ARG A 244 11.91 4.93 11.52
C ARG A 244 12.95 5.88 10.94
N SER A 245 12.71 7.19 11.05
CA SER A 245 13.56 8.21 10.42
C SER A 245 14.97 8.28 11.04
N HIS A 246 15.09 7.98 12.33
CA HIS A 246 16.34 8.08 13.07
C HIS A 246 17.11 6.76 13.15
N LEU A 247 16.45 5.60 13.10
CA LEU A 247 17.10 4.29 13.30
C LEU A 247 16.99 3.32 12.11
N LEU A 248 15.92 3.37 11.30
CA LEU A 248 15.63 2.34 10.30
C LEU A 248 15.90 2.74 8.84
N LYS A 249 15.98 4.04 8.52
CA LYS A 249 16.19 4.52 7.14
C LYS A 249 17.66 4.48 6.71
N ALA A 250 17.92 4.67 5.41
CA ALA A 250 19.26 4.62 4.83
C ALA A 250 20.28 5.47 5.62
N GLY A 251 21.44 4.88 5.91
CA GLY A 251 22.50 5.51 6.72
C GLY A 251 22.26 5.48 8.23
N LYS A 252 21.19 4.84 8.71
CA LYS A 252 20.91 4.67 10.15
C LYS A 252 21.34 3.29 10.66
N VAL A 253 21.49 3.18 11.98
CA VAL A 253 22.13 2.04 12.65
C VAL A 253 21.47 0.68 12.37
N ALA A 254 20.14 0.66 12.24
CA ALA A 254 19.37 -0.55 11.98
C ALA A 254 18.84 -0.62 10.55
N PHE A 255 19.42 0.17 9.63
CA PHE A 255 19.09 0.07 8.23
C PHE A 255 19.50 -1.27 7.62
N VAL A 256 18.60 -1.83 6.84
CA VAL A 256 18.84 -2.98 5.96
C VAL A 256 18.22 -2.66 4.60
N PRO A 257 19.00 -2.74 3.50
CA PRO A 257 18.50 -2.48 2.15
C PRO A 257 17.27 -3.31 1.81
N GLU A 258 16.30 -2.68 1.16
CA GLU A 258 15.08 -3.34 0.70
C GLU A 258 15.38 -4.21 -0.54
N PRO A 259 14.95 -5.49 -0.55
CA PRO A 259 14.99 -6.28 -1.77
C PRO A 259 13.89 -5.79 -2.72
N PHE A 260 14.19 -5.77 -4.01
CA PHE A 260 13.23 -5.40 -5.04
C PHE A 260 13.19 -6.44 -6.15
N ILE A 261 12.02 -6.57 -6.76
CA ILE A 261 11.88 -7.15 -8.09
C ILE A 261 11.89 -6.04 -9.14
N GLN A 262 12.19 -6.39 -10.39
CA GLN A 262 12.16 -5.43 -11.49
C GLN A 262 10.72 -4.98 -11.77
N LEU A 263 10.54 -3.74 -12.23
CA LEU A 263 9.22 -3.18 -12.51
C LEU A 263 8.44 -4.01 -13.53
N GLU A 264 9.10 -4.51 -14.57
CA GLU A 264 8.51 -5.39 -15.57
C GLU A 264 7.98 -6.68 -14.95
N GLU A 265 8.78 -7.30 -14.08
CA GLU A 265 8.38 -8.52 -13.38
C GLU A 265 7.17 -8.27 -12.46
N ALA A 266 7.14 -7.12 -11.78
CA ALA A 266 6.00 -6.74 -10.94
C ALA A 266 4.73 -6.55 -11.76
N ARG A 267 4.84 -5.96 -12.97
CA ARG A 267 3.72 -5.81 -13.91
C ARG A 267 3.24 -7.16 -14.42
N ASP A 268 4.15 -8.05 -14.80
CA ASP A 268 3.81 -9.39 -15.25
C ASP A 268 3.12 -10.19 -14.15
N LEU A 269 3.53 -10.03 -12.89
CA LEU A 269 2.85 -10.63 -11.76
C LEU A 269 1.39 -10.14 -11.65
N VAL A 270 1.15 -8.83 -11.76
CA VAL A 270 -0.22 -8.28 -11.73
C VAL A 270 -1.08 -8.88 -12.85
N LEU A 271 -0.54 -8.98 -14.06
CA LEU A 271 -1.25 -9.54 -15.21
C LEU A 271 -1.56 -11.03 -15.02
N GLN A 272 -0.60 -11.80 -14.50
CA GLN A 272 -0.80 -13.22 -14.19
C GLN A 272 -1.89 -13.45 -13.13
N LEU A 273 -2.06 -12.50 -12.20
CA LEU A 273 -3.13 -12.51 -11.20
C LEU A 273 -4.49 -12.02 -11.75
N GLY A 274 -4.61 -11.84 -13.07
CA GLY A 274 -5.80 -11.35 -13.75
C GLY A 274 -6.08 -9.86 -13.51
N GLY A 275 -5.10 -9.14 -12.95
CA GLY A 275 -5.23 -7.75 -12.57
C GLY A 275 -4.83 -6.77 -13.66
N ILE A 276 -5.04 -5.49 -13.34
CA ILE A 276 -4.69 -4.34 -14.18
C ILE A 276 -3.54 -3.59 -13.49
N PRO A 277 -2.34 -3.53 -14.11
CA PRO A 277 -1.24 -2.73 -13.60
C PRO A 277 -1.61 -1.25 -13.54
N ALA A 278 -1.45 -0.65 -12.38
CA ALA A 278 -1.82 0.72 -12.09
C ALA A 278 -0.69 1.46 -11.38
N TYR A 279 -0.39 2.66 -11.84
CA TYR A 279 0.59 3.54 -11.20
C TYR A 279 -0.11 4.48 -10.20
N PRO A 280 0.16 4.40 -8.90
CA PRO A 280 -0.30 5.40 -7.95
C PRO A 280 0.56 6.66 -8.10
N VAL A 281 -0.09 7.75 -8.51
CA VAL A 281 0.51 9.09 -8.67
C VAL A 281 0.66 9.73 -7.29
N LEU A 282 1.85 10.23 -6.98
CA LEU A 282 2.19 10.88 -5.71
C LEU A 282 2.23 12.42 -5.81
N ALA A 283 1.90 13.00 -6.96
CA ALA A 283 2.05 14.43 -7.27
C ALA A 283 1.40 15.40 -6.25
N ASP A 284 0.50 14.93 -5.39
CA ASP A 284 -0.08 15.71 -4.31
C ASP A 284 0.34 15.32 -2.89
N GLY A 285 1.13 14.24 -2.76
CA GLY A 285 1.74 13.78 -1.51
C GLY A 285 3.21 14.15 -1.35
N ALA A 286 3.89 14.63 -2.40
CA ALA A 286 5.30 15.01 -2.37
C ALA A 286 5.52 16.49 -2.71
N THR A 287 6.46 17.14 -2.02
CA THR A 287 6.93 18.49 -2.34
C THR A 287 8.47 18.53 -2.27
N PRO A 288 9.18 18.83 -3.39
CA PRO A 288 8.65 19.02 -4.75
C PRO A 288 7.99 17.75 -5.32
N ILE A 289 7.21 17.90 -6.40
CA ILE A 289 6.68 16.76 -7.16
C ILE A 289 7.86 15.91 -7.65
N CYS A 290 7.68 14.60 -7.69
CA CYS A 290 8.75 13.73 -8.14
C CYS A 290 8.99 13.92 -9.66
N PRO A 291 10.26 13.98 -10.12
CA PRO A 291 10.56 14.34 -11.51
C PRO A 291 9.93 13.42 -12.56
N PHE A 292 9.67 12.15 -12.25
CA PHE A 292 8.96 11.25 -13.17
C PHE A 292 7.52 11.72 -13.47
N GLU A 293 6.90 12.41 -12.52
CA GLU A 293 5.50 12.84 -12.64
C GLU A 293 5.39 14.23 -13.30
N GLU A 294 6.49 14.98 -13.43
CA GLU A 294 6.51 16.35 -13.94
C GLU A 294 7.36 16.50 -15.22
N PRO A 295 6.82 17.04 -16.33
CA PRO A 295 5.44 17.50 -16.53
C PRO A 295 4.45 16.35 -16.75
N VAL A 296 3.17 16.62 -16.46
CA VAL A 296 2.06 15.65 -16.53
C VAL A 296 2.04 14.91 -17.87
N GLU A 297 2.21 15.62 -18.99
CA GLU A 297 2.15 15.04 -20.33
C GLU A 297 3.28 14.03 -20.59
N ALA A 298 4.48 14.28 -20.03
CA ALA A 298 5.61 13.37 -20.13
C ALA A 298 5.37 12.13 -19.27
N CYS A 299 4.87 12.30 -18.04
CA CYS A 299 4.46 11.21 -17.16
C CYS A 299 3.45 10.29 -17.86
N ILE A 300 2.42 10.85 -18.50
CA ILE A 300 1.41 10.09 -19.25
C ILE A 300 2.06 9.24 -20.35
N ALA A 301 2.91 9.85 -21.18
CA ALA A 301 3.56 9.15 -22.28
C ALA A 301 4.48 8.04 -21.77
N GLN A 302 5.22 8.29 -20.70
CA GLN A 302 6.10 7.30 -20.07
C GLN A 302 5.30 6.13 -19.49
N LEU A 303 4.19 6.39 -18.78
CA LEU A 303 3.32 5.33 -18.27
C LEU A 303 2.70 4.48 -19.38
N GLN A 304 2.31 5.10 -20.51
CA GLN A 304 1.81 4.38 -21.68
C GLN A 304 2.88 3.47 -22.29
N ASN A 305 4.10 3.98 -22.46
CA ASN A 305 5.23 3.22 -23.03
C ASN A 305 5.67 2.09 -22.09
N ALA A 306 5.65 2.34 -20.78
CA ALA A 306 5.90 1.34 -19.76
C ALA A 306 4.71 0.40 -19.55
N GLY A 307 3.69 0.43 -20.41
CA GLY A 307 2.55 -0.50 -20.43
C GLY A 307 1.72 -0.53 -19.15
N PHE A 308 1.63 0.60 -18.44
CA PHE A 308 0.62 0.81 -17.42
C PHE A 308 -0.74 1.03 -18.09
N MET A 309 -1.75 0.36 -17.56
CA MET A 309 -3.11 0.43 -18.11
C MET A 309 -3.99 1.46 -17.38
N ARG A 310 -3.64 1.80 -16.13
CA ARG A 310 -4.42 2.72 -15.26
C ARG A 310 -3.52 3.53 -14.30
N TRP A 311 -4.10 4.54 -13.66
CA TRP A 311 -3.49 5.32 -12.58
C TRP A 311 -4.43 5.44 -11.36
N ASN A 312 -3.89 5.81 -10.21
CA ASN A 312 -4.64 6.15 -9.00
C ASN A 312 -4.09 7.47 -8.42
N SER A 313 -4.91 8.42 -7.98
CA SER A 313 -4.44 9.72 -7.47
C SER A 313 -5.32 10.24 -6.34
N SER A 314 -4.73 10.84 -5.30
CA SER A 314 -5.48 11.47 -4.21
C SER A 314 -6.25 12.72 -4.71
N PRO A 315 -7.23 13.25 -3.96
CA PRO A 315 -8.08 14.35 -4.44
C PRO A 315 -7.43 15.72 -4.21
N SER A 316 -6.74 16.24 -5.23
CA SER A 316 -6.15 17.58 -5.19
C SER A 316 -6.36 18.36 -6.50
N ALA A 317 -6.10 19.68 -6.47
CA ALA A 317 -6.07 20.49 -7.69
C ALA A 317 -5.02 20.00 -8.70
N THR A 318 -3.90 19.46 -8.20
CA THR A 318 -2.87 18.77 -8.97
C THR A 318 -3.45 17.51 -9.60
N ALA A 319 -4.09 16.63 -8.83
CA ALA A 319 -4.72 15.42 -9.37
C ALA A 319 -5.80 15.71 -10.42
N ARG A 320 -6.55 16.82 -10.30
CA ARG A 320 -7.48 17.26 -11.35
C ARG A 320 -6.79 17.53 -12.69
N LYS A 321 -5.59 18.11 -12.68
CA LYS A 321 -4.79 18.32 -13.91
C LYS A 321 -4.39 16.98 -14.54
N TYR A 322 -3.89 16.03 -13.73
CA TYR A 322 -3.55 14.67 -14.19
C TYR A 322 -4.78 13.95 -14.74
N CYS A 323 -5.90 13.95 -14.02
CA CYS A 323 -7.16 13.34 -14.45
C CYS A 323 -7.69 13.94 -15.77
N CYS A 324 -7.64 15.27 -15.93
CA CYS A 324 -8.06 15.93 -17.16
C CYS A 324 -7.11 15.64 -18.36
N ALA A 325 -5.80 15.61 -18.14
CA ALA A 325 -4.82 15.33 -19.19
C ALA A 325 -4.87 13.85 -19.63
N MET A 326 -4.97 12.93 -18.67
CA MET A 326 -5.00 11.48 -18.91
C MET A 326 -6.29 10.99 -19.57
N SER A 327 -7.45 11.53 -19.14
CA SER A 327 -8.76 11.15 -19.71
C SER A 327 -8.93 11.49 -21.19
N ARG A 328 -8.11 12.38 -21.75
CA ARG A 328 -8.13 12.73 -23.18
C ARG A 328 -7.27 11.80 -24.06
N ARG A 329 -6.33 11.05 -23.49
CA ARG A 329 -5.29 10.29 -24.24
C ARG A 329 -5.33 8.78 -24.09
N PHE A 330 -5.93 8.23 -23.03
CA PHE A 330 -6.18 6.79 -22.91
C PHE A 330 -7.54 6.43 -23.54
N VAL A 331 -7.57 6.31 -24.88
CA VAL A 331 -8.79 6.22 -25.71
C VAL A 331 -9.53 4.87 -25.62
N ARG A 332 -9.04 3.88 -24.87
CA ARG A 332 -9.67 2.53 -24.78
C ARG A 332 -10.20 2.09 -23.42
N LEU A 333 -10.02 2.85 -22.33
CA LEU A 333 -10.39 2.39 -20.98
C LEU A 333 -10.98 3.51 -20.10
N ASP A 334 -12.01 4.15 -20.63
CA ASP A 334 -12.65 5.40 -20.20
C ASP A 334 -13.57 5.37 -18.95
N TRP A 335 -13.79 4.24 -18.28
CA TRP A 335 -14.79 4.13 -17.21
C TRP A 335 -14.20 4.44 -15.82
N TRP A 336 -12.98 3.97 -15.53
CA TRP A 336 -12.34 4.18 -14.22
C TRP A 336 -11.52 5.47 -14.11
N SER A 337 -10.92 5.93 -15.21
CA SER A 337 -10.28 7.25 -15.30
C SER A 337 -11.24 8.40 -15.01
N ARG A 338 -12.53 8.17 -15.25
CA ARG A 338 -13.60 9.16 -15.12
C ARG A 338 -14.31 9.11 -13.75
N LEU A 339 -14.15 8.01 -12.99
CA LEU A 339 -14.55 7.84 -11.58
C LEU A 339 -13.57 8.48 -10.58
N ALA A 340 -12.32 8.75 -10.96
CA ALA A 340 -11.28 9.24 -10.04
C ALA A 340 -11.41 10.72 -9.61
N ARG A 341 -12.48 11.45 -9.99
CA ARG A 341 -12.52 12.92 -9.79
C ARG A 341 -12.86 13.39 -8.38
N ASN A 342 -13.05 12.49 -7.42
CA ASN A 342 -13.09 12.78 -5.99
C ASN A 342 -12.81 11.48 -5.22
N ILE A 343 -11.54 11.12 -5.06
CA ILE A 343 -11.14 10.30 -3.91
C ILE A 343 -11.45 11.16 -2.67
N THR A 344 -11.81 10.58 -1.53
CA THR A 344 -11.87 11.31 -0.25
C THR A 344 -10.68 10.81 0.55
N PRO A 345 -9.83 11.68 1.15
CA PRO A 345 -8.53 11.25 1.65
C PRO A 345 -8.75 10.37 2.87
N LEU A 346 -8.48 9.07 2.75
CA LEU A 346 -8.39 8.17 3.90
C LEU A 346 -7.21 7.24 3.71
N ILE A 347 -6.11 7.67 4.33
CA ILE A 347 -5.00 6.85 4.80
C ILE A 347 -4.40 5.96 3.71
N CYS A 348 -3.59 6.58 2.84
CA CYS A 348 -2.46 5.87 2.29
C CYS A 348 -1.45 5.72 3.45
N CYS A 349 -1.26 4.50 3.97
CA CYS A 349 -0.21 4.22 4.93
C CYS A 349 1.17 4.20 4.24
N GLN A 350 1.57 5.30 3.58
CA GLN A 350 2.98 5.48 3.19
C GLN A 350 3.79 5.89 4.40
#